data_AF-A0A2D7JTA3-F1
#
_entry.id   AF-A0A2D7JTA3-F1
#
_cell.length_a   1.000
_cell.length_b   1.000
_cell.length_c   1.000
_cell.angle_alpha   90.00
_cell.angle_beta   90.00
_cell.angle_gamma   90.00
#
_symmetry.space_group_name_H-M   'P 1'
#
loop_
_entity.id
_entity.type
_entity.pdbx_description
1 polymer ?
#
loop_
_entity_poly.entity_id
_entity_poly.type
_entity_poly.pdbx_seq_one_letter_code
_entity_poly.pdbx_strand_id
1 'polypeptide(L)' 'MQRFWDFLKPWLTTTDHKEVGIMYFLFGFFFFLVGGLLALLFRLQLALPENDFLTYDEYNSYFTLHGTTMIFLA' A
#
# COMPACT_ATOMS: atom_id res chain seq x y z
N MET A 1 -12.55 23.51 -13.66
CA MET A 1 -11.77 22.51 -14.40
C MET A 1 -10.34 22.97 -14.68
N GLN A 2 -10.10 24.16 -15.25
CA GLN A 2 -8.74 24.64 -15.59
C GLN A 2 -7.76 24.59 -14.40
N ARG A 3 -8.15 25.12 -13.23
CA ARG A 3 -7.33 25.12 -12.01
C ARG A 3 -6.86 23.73 -11.53
N PHE A 4 -7.64 22.67 -11.80
CA PHE A 4 -7.25 21.31 -11.44
C PHE A 4 -6.11 20.81 -12.32
N TRP A 5 -6.21 21.06 -13.63
CA TRP A 5 -5.18 20.69 -14.59
C TRP A 5 -3.89 21.48 -14.41
N ASP A 6 -3.99 22.76 -14.04
CA ASP A 6 -2.83 23.60 -13.74
C ASP A 6 -2.03 23.04 -12.56
N PHE A 7 -2.70 22.45 -11.56
CA PHE A 7 -2.05 21.77 -10.43
C PHE A 7 -1.44 20.42 -10.82
N LEU A 8 -2.14 19.60 -11.61
CA LEU A 8 -1.74 18.22 -11.89
C LEU A 8 -0.65 18.10 -12.96
N LYS A 9 -0.67 18.97 -13.97
CA LYS A 9 0.21 18.89 -15.13
C LYS A 9 1.71 18.88 -14.77
N PRO A 10 2.22 19.73 -13.85
CA PRO A 10 3.63 19.70 -13.47
C PRO A 10 4.07 18.34 -12.93
N TRP A 11 3.29 17.73 -12.03
CA TRP A 11 3.61 16.42 -11.43
C TRP A 11 3.58 15.27 -12.43
N LEU A 12 2.69 15.32 -13.43
CA LEU A 12 2.58 14.27 -14.44
C LEU A 12 3.69 14.30 -15.50
N THR A 13 4.27 15.47 -15.76
CA THR A 13 5.24 15.65 -16.86
C THR A 13 6.64 16.02 -16.39
N THR A 14 6.89 16.05 -15.08
CA THR A 14 8.18 16.44 -14.53
C THR A 14 9.27 15.40 -14.81
N THR A 15 10.48 15.88 -14.98
CA THR A 15 11.71 15.06 -15.05
C THR A 15 12.69 15.43 -13.92
N ASP A 16 12.32 16.32 -12.99
CA ASP A 16 13.15 16.65 -11.83
C ASP A 16 13.16 15.46 -10.86
N HIS A 17 14.34 14.90 -10.62
CA HIS A 17 14.51 13.72 -9.76
C HIS A 17 14.08 13.97 -8.29
N LYS A 18 14.05 15.22 -7.82
CA LYS A 18 13.54 15.56 -6.48
C LYS A 18 12.02 15.41 -6.43
N GLU A 19 11.31 15.91 -7.44
CA GLU A 19 9.86 15.79 -7.53
C GLU A 19 9.44 14.33 -7.72
N VAL A 20 10.15 13.58 -8.58
CA VAL A 20 9.96 12.13 -8.73
C VAL A 20 10.24 11.40 -7.42
N GLY A 21 11.30 11.76 -6.71
CA GLY A 21 11.61 11.20 -5.39
C GLY A 21 10.50 11.43 -4.36
N ILE A 22 9.90 12.62 -4.32
CA ILE A 22 8.74 12.93 -3.47
C ILE A 22 7.55 12.04 -3.84
N MET A 23 7.27 11.86 -5.13
CA MET A 23 6.18 10.99 -5.58
C MET A 23 6.41 9.53 -5.14
N TYR A 24 7.61 8.99 -5.37
CA TYR A 24 7.95 7.64 -4.91
C TYR A 24 7.84 7.48 -3.40
N PHE A 25 8.32 8.46 -2.62
CA PHE A 25 8.19 8.42 -1.18
C PHE A 25 6.73 8.42 -0.73
N LEU A 26 5.88 9.29 -1.32
CA LEU A 26 4.47 9.36 -0.97
C LEU A 26 3.71 8.07 -1.34
N PHE A 27 3.92 7.53 -2.54
CA PHE A 27 3.28 6.29 -2.97
C PHE A 27 3.81 5.07 -2.20
N GLY A 28 5.13 4.98 -1.97
CA GLY A 28 5.73 3.93 -1.17
C GLY A 28 5.21 3.96 0.27
N PHE A 29 5.14 5.14 0.89
CA PHE A 29 4.55 5.29 2.23
C PHE A 29 3.05 4.93 2.26
N PHE A 30 2.29 5.29 1.22
CA PHE A 30 0.90 4.86 1.09
C PHE A 30 0.79 3.32 1.05
N PHE A 31 1.57 2.65 0.21
CA PHE A 31 1.55 1.18 0.13
C PHE A 31 2.15 0.51 1.36
N PHE A 32 3.08 1.14 2.07
CA PHE A 32 3.53 0.71 3.38
C PHE A 32 2.37 0.64 4.38
N LEU A 33 1.48 1.65 4.40
CA LEU A 33 0.29 1.63 5.26
C LEU A 33 -0.69 0.54 4.82
N VAL A 34 -0.90 0.36 3.52
CA VAL A 34 -1.77 -0.71 2.99
C VAL A 34 -1.22 -2.10 3.35
N GLY A 35 0.05 -2.35 3.08
CA GLY A 35 0.73 -3.60 3.42
C GLY A 35 0.76 -3.84 4.93
N GLY A 36 0.99 -2.81 5.74
CA GLY A 36 0.91 -2.86 7.19
C GLY A 36 -0.49 -3.22 7.68
N LEU A 37 -1.55 -2.67 7.09
CA LEU A 37 -2.93 -3.01 7.42
C LEU A 37 -3.23 -4.49 7.09
N LEU A 38 -2.82 -4.98 5.92
CA LEU A 38 -2.94 -6.40 5.58
C LEU A 38 -2.24 -7.30 6.60
N ALA A 39 -1.09 -6.87 7.13
CA ALA A 39 -0.40 -7.58 8.19
C ALA A 39 -1.20 -7.64 9.49
N LEU A 40 -1.84 -6.53 9.88
CA LEU A 40 -2.66 -6.50 11.09
C LEU A 40 -3.86 -7.45 10.97
N LEU A 41 -4.48 -7.59 9.79
CA LEU A 41 -5.63 -8.48 9.58
C LEU A 41 -5.29 -9.95 9.87
N PHE A 42 -4.22 -10.49 9.28
CA PHE A 42 -3.85 -11.89 9.55
C PHE A 42 -3.24 -12.08 10.95
N ARG A 43 -2.66 -11.03 11.55
CA ARG A 43 -2.23 -11.06 12.95
C ARG A 43 -3.40 -11.10 13.92
N LEU A 44 -4.52 -10.44 13.61
CA LEU A 44 -5.76 -10.56 14.38
C LEU A 44 -6.29 -12.00 14.32
N GLN A 45 -6.28 -12.64 13.15
CA GLN A 45 -6.60 -14.07 13.04
C GLN A 45 -5.71 -14.93 13.97
N LEU A 46 -4.41 -14.65 14.04
CA LEU A 46 -3.45 -15.38 14.88
C LEU A 46 -3.40 -14.93 16.34
N ALA A 47 -4.26 -14.00 16.78
CA ALA A 47 -4.18 -13.44 18.14
C ALA A 47 -4.57 -14.46 19.23
N LEU A 48 -5.42 -15.44 18.89
CA LEU A 48 -5.88 -16.51 19.76
C LEU A 48 -5.90 -17.84 18.98
N PRO A 49 -5.71 -18.99 19.64
CA PRO A 49 -5.92 -20.29 19.01
C PRO A 49 -7.39 -20.48 18.61
N GLU A 50 -7.63 -21.25 17.54
CA GLU A 50 -8.98 -21.61 17.04
C GLU A 50 -9.89 -20.40 16.70
N ASN A 51 -9.30 -19.24 16.42
CA ASN A 51 -10.02 -18.05 15.99
C ASN A 51 -10.67 -18.25 14.60
N ASP A 52 -11.82 -17.63 14.37
CA ASP A 52 -12.61 -17.73 13.14
C ASP A 52 -12.76 -16.40 12.38
N PHE A 53 -11.93 -15.40 12.72
CA PHE A 53 -11.94 -14.07 12.10
C PHE A 53 -11.65 -14.08 10.59
N LEU A 54 -10.75 -14.96 10.11
CA LEU A 54 -10.46 -15.19 8.69
C LEU A 54 -10.61 -16.66 8.34
N THR A 55 -11.16 -16.92 7.15
CA THR A 55 -11.08 -18.24 6.52
C THR A 55 -9.66 -18.55 6.05
N TYR A 56 -9.41 -19.83 5.74
CA TYR A 56 -8.12 -20.30 5.21
C TYR A 56 -7.69 -19.57 3.93
N ASP A 57 -8.63 -19.37 2.99
CA ASP A 57 -8.35 -18.72 1.71
C ASP A 57 -8.07 -17.22 1.88
N GLU A 58 -8.80 -16.55 2.79
CA GLU A 58 -8.57 -15.14 3.11
C GLU A 58 -7.21 -14.93 3.80
N TYR A 59 -6.83 -15.79 4.75
CA TYR A 59 -5.52 -15.73 5.39
C TYR A 59 -4.39 -15.81 4.37
N ASN A 60 -4.43 -16.82 3.49
CA ASN A 60 -3.40 -17.00 2.47
C ASN A 60 -3.37 -15.84 1.48
N SER A 61 -4.53 -15.34 1.07
CA SER A 61 -4.64 -14.20 0.16
C SER A 61 -4.06 -12.93 0.78
N TYR A 62 -4.42 -12.60 2.02
CA TYR A 62 -3.91 -11.41 2.71
C TYR A 62 -2.41 -11.51 3.01
N PHE A 63 -1.93 -12.69 3.37
CA PHE A 63 -0.50 -12.93 3.57
C PHE A 63 0.30 -12.71 2.28
N THR A 64 -0.15 -13.27 1.14
CA THR A 64 0.50 -13.07 -0.15
C THR A 64 0.44 -11.60 -0.57
N LEU A 65 -0.72 -10.95 -0.46
CA LEU A 65 -0.87 -9.54 -0.82
C LEU A 65 -0.01 -8.63 0.06
N HIS A 66 0.12 -8.91 1.36
CA HIS A 66 1.03 -8.20 2.24
C HIS A 66 2.47 -8.28 1.71
N GLY A 67 2.97 -9.49 1.43
CA GLY A 67 4.33 -9.70 0.93
C GLY A 67 4.59 -9.01 -0.40
N THR A 68 3.69 -9.17 -1.38
CA THR A 68 3.82 -8.52 -2.69
C THR A 68 3.77 -7.00 -2.57
N THR A 69 2.86 -6.45 -1.76
CA THR A 69 2.74 -5.00 -1.57
C THR A 69 3.99 -4.42 -0.93
N MET A 70 4.51 -5.05 0.13
CA MET A 70 5.67 -4.53 0.87
C MET A 70 6.98 -4.61 0.09
N ILE A 71 7.17 -5.64 -0.74
CA ILE A 71 8.44 -5.82 -1.48
C ILE A 71 8.45 -5.01 -2.78
N PHE A 72 7.31 -4.91 -3.47
CA PHE A 72 7.27 -4.34 -4.82
C PHE A 72 6.66 -2.95 -4.90
N LEU A 73 5.85 -2.52 -3.93
CA LEU A 73 5.09 -1.27 -4.01
C LEU A 73 5.43 -0.26 -2.90
N ALA A 74 5.93 -0.72 -1.75
CA ALA A 74 6.38 0.12 -0.63
C ALA A 74 7.87 0.45 -0.74
#